data_AF-A0A6G2RS11-F1
#
_entry.id   AF-A0A6G2RS11-F1
#
_cell.length_a   1.000
_cell.length_b   1.000
_cell.length_c   1.000
_cell.angle_alpha   90.00
_cell.angle_beta   90.00
_cell.angle_gamma   90.00
#
_symmetry.space_group_name_H-M   'P 1'
#
loop_
_entity.id
_entity.type
_entity.pdbx_description
1 polymer ?
#
loop_
_entity_poly.entity_id
_entity_poly.type
_entity_poly.pdbx_seq_one_letter_code
_entity_poly.pdbx_strand_id
1 'polypeptide(L)'
;MTVRPPISPQRQVRLCRPCREDRPGRRRRELIEEDFSWQAMSRQAHDLADAYTVGRWLPYEDEHRWALGLARTYWTRNALEAALRDPNPYLRAGRLVRVVEPLPRILAVVGPGDRSLRPVQALLDTLAVRSARS
;
A
#
# COMPACT_ATOMS: atom_id res chain seq x y z
N MET A 1 -28.90 32.76 -16.77
CA MET A 1 -28.81 32.54 -15.31
C MET A 1 -27.98 31.29 -15.09
N THR A 2 -26.74 31.43 -14.61
CA THR A 2 -25.81 30.31 -14.43
C THR A 2 -26.06 29.66 -13.07
N VAL A 3 -26.63 28.46 -13.07
CA VAL A 3 -26.90 27.69 -11.85
C VAL A 3 -25.57 27.26 -11.24
N ARG A 4 -25.18 27.89 -10.13
CA ARG A 4 -24.03 27.49 -9.32
C ARG A 4 -24.45 26.24 -8.54
N PRO A 5 -23.80 25.07 -8.70
CA PRO A 5 -24.17 23.89 -7.95
C PRO A 5 -23.98 24.16 -6.44
N PRO A 6 -24.84 23.61 -5.57
CA PRO A 6 -24.71 23.78 -4.14
C PRO A 6 -23.36 23.24 -3.69
N ILE A 7 -22.56 24.11 -3.07
CA ILE A 7 -21.35 23.73 -2.35
C ILE A 7 -21.83 22.87 -1.18
N SER A 8 -21.80 21.54 -1.34
CA SER A 8 -22.07 20.62 -0.23
C SER A 8 -21.21 21.03 0.97
N PRO A 9 -21.75 21.06 2.20
CA PRO A 9 -20.94 21.35 3.37
C PRO A 9 -19.83 20.28 3.43
N GLN A 10 -18.58 20.73 3.39
CA GLN A 10 -17.38 19.89 3.45
C GLN A 10 -17.51 18.93 4.64
N ARG A 11 -17.96 17.70 4.38
CA ARG A 11 -18.28 16.72 5.41
C ARG A 11 -16.95 16.26 5.98
N GLN A 12 -16.53 16.86 7.10
CA GLN A 12 -15.32 16.43 7.80
C GLN A 12 -15.49 14.95 8.16
N VAL A 13 -14.77 14.08 7.44
CA VAL A 13 -14.78 12.65 7.71
C VAL A 13 -14.12 12.45 9.07
N ARG A 14 -14.89 11.98 10.05
CA ARG A 14 -14.38 11.66 11.39
C ARG A 14 -13.55 10.38 11.31
N LEU A 15 -12.26 10.54 11.02
CA LEU A 15 -11.29 9.46 11.09
C LEU A 15 -10.84 9.23 12.53
N CYS A 16 -10.57 7.98 12.90
CA CYS A 16 -9.86 7.68 14.13
C CYS A 16 -8.43 8.27 14.07
N ARG A 17 -7.80 8.43 15.23
CA ARG A 17 -6.48 9.07 15.34
C ARG A 17 -5.41 8.42 14.43
N PRO A 18 -5.23 7.09 14.41
CA PRO A 18 -4.27 6.45 13.49
C PRO A 18 -4.57 6.75 12.01
N CYS A 19 -5.83 6.59 11.57
CA CYS A 19 -6.22 6.89 10.18
C CYS A 19 -6.00 8.36 9.80
N ARG A 20 -6.05 9.28 10.77
CA ARG A 20 -5.77 10.69 10.54
C ARG A 20 -4.27 10.97 10.44
N GLU A 21 -3.46 10.28 11.23
CA GLU A 21 -2.01 10.49 11.33
C GLU A 21 -1.22 9.74 10.26
N ASP A 22 -1.72 8.60 9.78
CA ASP A 22 -0.97 7.71 8.89
C ASP A 22 -1.37 7.84 7.42
N ARG A 23 -2.48 8.53 7.11
CA ARG A 23 -2.89 8.73 5.72
C ARG A 23 -1.93 9.65 4.93
N PRO A 24 -1.81 9.48 3.61
CA PRO A 24 -1.00 10.35 2.76
C PRO A 24 -1.40 11.83 2.86
N GLY A 25 -2.70 12.12 2.79
CA GLY A 25 -3.27 13.47 2.82
C GLY A 25 -3.38 14.10 4.22
N ARG A 26 -2.68 13.59 5.24
CA ARG A 26 -2.88 14.00 6.65
C ARG A 26 -2.74 15.49 6.95
N ARG A 27 -1.97 16.23 6.14
CA ARG A 27 -1.82 17.69 6.25
C ARG A 27 -3.00 18.47 5.66
N ARG A 28 -3.88 17.82 4.89
CA ARG A 28 -5.07 18.40 4.26
C ARG A 28 -6.30 18.17 5.13
N ARG A 29 -7.26 19.09 5.09
CA ARG A 29 -8.54 18.92 5.83
C ARG A 29 -9.49 17.95 5.12
N GLU A 30 -9.31 17.77 3.83
CA GLU A 30 -10.15 16.94 2.97
C GLU A 30 -9.48 15.59 2.68
N LEU A 31 -10.30 14.60 2.30
CA LEU A 31 -9.81 13.34 1.75
C LEU A 31 -9.46 13.54 0.27
N ILE A 32 -8.35 12.95 -0.14
CA ILE A 32 -7.93 12.87 -1.55
C ILE A 32 -8.04 11.42 -2.04
N GLU A 33 -7.95 11.21 -3.35
CA GLU A 33 -8.04 9.88 -3.94
C GLU A 33 -6.98 8.92 -3.38
N GLU A 34 -5.77 9.42 -3.13
CA GLU A 34 -4.67 8.66 -2.54
C GLU A 34 -4.98 8.18 -1.11
N ASP A 35 -5.84 8.87 -0.36
CA ASP A 35 -6.26 8.42 0.97
C ASP A 35 -7.14 7.15 0.87
N PHE A 36 -7.99 7.07 -0.15
CA PHE A 36 -8.82 5.88 -0.40
C PHE A 36 -7.97 4.71 -0.92
N SER A 37 -7.06 4.98 -1.86
CA SER A 37 -6.09 3.97 -2.33
C SER A 37 -5.23 3.45 -1.18
N TRP A 38 -4.73 4.35 -0.33
CA TRP A 38 -3.96 3.99 0.87
C TRP A 38 -4.79 3.15 1.84
N GLN A 39 -6.05 3.48 2.08
CA GLN A 39 -6.89 2.73 3.01
C GLN A 39 -7.13 1.30 2.52
N ALA A 40 -7.47 1.12 1.24
CA ALA A 40 -7.68 -0.19 0.65
C ALA A 40 -6.39 -1.02 0.69
N MET A 41 -5.27 -0.43 0.25
CA MET A 41 -3.94 -1.02 0.30
C MET A 41 -3.56 -1.45 1.72
N SER A 42 -3.75 -0.56 2.70
CA SER A 42 -3.40 -0.82 4.10
C SER A 42 -4.19 -1.99 4.66
N ARG A 43 -5.50 -2.07 4.40
CA ARG A 43 -6.31 -3.22 4.82
C ARG A 43 -5.82 -4.52 4.20
N GLN A 44 -5.63 -4.52 2.87
CA GLN A 44 -5.13 -5.70 2.17
C GLN A 44 -3.75 -6.13 2.68
N ALA A 45 -2.87 -5.19 3.01
CA ALA A 45 -1.55 -5.50 3.55
C ALA A 45 -1.64 -6.21 4.91
N HIS A 46 -2.47 -5.71 5.83
CA HIS A 46 -2.71 -6.36 7.13
C HIS A 46 -3.37 -7.72 6.96
N ASP A 47 -4.44 -7.82 6.17
CA ASP A 47 -5.16 -9.08 5.93
C ASP A 47 -4.23 -10.15 5.35
N LEU A 48 -3.33 -9.75 4.46
CA LEU A 48 -2.37 -10.64 3.80
C LEU A 48 -1.24 -11.06 4.76
N ALA A 49 -0.75 -10.16 5.62
CA ALA A 49 0.22 -10.47 6.66
C ALA A 49 -0.35 -11.43 7.72
N ASP A 50 -1.60 -11.20 8.13
CA ASP A 50 -2.32 -12.09 9.05
C ASP A 50 -2.51 -13.46 8.42
N ALA A 51 -3.01 -13.51 7.18
CA ALA A 51 -3.21 -14.76 6.44
C ALA A 51 -1.90 -15.55 6.28
N TYR A 52 -0.78 -14.87 6.04
CA TYR A 52 0.55 -15.51 6.01
C TYR A 52 0.95 -16.07 7.38
N THR A 53 0.78 -15.27 8.43
CA THR A 53 1.15 -15.65 9.81
C THR A 53 0.41 -16.90 10.24
N VAL A 54 -0.90 -16.97 9.99
CA VAL A 54 -1.74 -18.14 10.34
C VAL A 54 -1.71 -19.28 9.31
N GLY A 55 -0.91 -19.16 8.23
CA GLY A 55 -0.75 -20.20 7.21
C GLY A 55 -1.95 -20.36 6.26
N ARG A 56 -2.87 -19.38 6.19
CA ARG A 56 -4.01 -19.37 5.26
C ARG A 56 -3.63 -18.88 3.86
N TRP A 57 -2.48 -18.26 3.72
CA TRP A 57 -1.93 -17.85 2.43
C TRP A 57 -0.43 -18.16 2.40
N LEU A 58 -0.01 -18.77 1.30
CA LEU A 58 1.38 -19.00 0.96
C LEU A 58 1.63 -18.32 -0.38
N PRO A 59 2.56 -17.36 -0.46
CA PRO A 59 2.94 -16.75 -1.74
C PRO A 59 3.59 -17.80 -2.66
N TYR A 60 3.46 -17.59 -3.96
CA TYR A 60 4.28 -18.33 -4.92
C TYR A 60 5.77 -18.01 -4.70
N GLU A 61 6.67 -18.91 -5.10
CA GLU A 61 8.12 -18.71 -4.93
C GLU A 61 8.59 -17.39 -5.56
N ASP A 62 8.12 -17.07 -6.76
CA ASP A 62 8.44 -15.82 -7.45
C ASP A 62 7.87 -14.60 -6.73
N GLU A 63 6.64 -14.70 -6.19
CA GLU A 63 6.00 -13.64 -5.42
C GLU A 63 6.76 -13.37 -4.12
N HIS A 64 7.26 -14.43 -3.48
CA HIS A 64 8.08 -14.35 -2.28
C HIS A 64 9.46 -13.74 -2.59
N ARG A 65 10.13 -14.17 -3.66
CA ARG A 65 11.39 -13.57 -4.13
C ARG A 65 11.23 -12.09 -4.46
N TRP A 66 10.13 -11.74 -5.12
CA TRP A 66 9.79 -10.35 -5.43
C TRP A 66 9.57 -9.52 -4.15
N ALA A 67 8.87 -10.08 -3.15
CA ALA A 67 8.70 -9.45 -1.84
C ALA A 67 10.03 -9.14 -1.16
N LEU A 68 10.97 -10.10 -1.16
CA LEU A 68 12.30 -9.93 -0.58
C LEU A 68 13.11 -8.84 -1.31
N GLY A 69 13.00 -8.78 -2.63
CA GLY A 69 13.60 -7.71 -3.45
C GLY A 69 13.05 -6.34 -3.06
N LEU A 70 11.72 -6.22 -2.93
CA LEU A 70 11.04 -4.99 -2.53
C LEU A 70 11.43 -4.54 -1.11
N ALA A 71 11.55 -5.47 -0.16
CA ALA A 71 11.93 -5.17 1.22
C ALA A 71 13.33 -4.53 1.33
N ARG A 72 14.24 -4.88 0.41
CA ARG A 72 15.62 -4.36 0.39
C ARG A 72 15.80 -3.13 -0.50
N THR A 73 14.80 -2.80 -1.29
CA THR A 73 14.87 -1.70 -2.26
C THR A 73 14.46 -0.38 -1.63
N TYR A 74 15.18 0.69 -1.93
CA TYR A 74 14.73 2.03 -1.58
C TYR A 74 13.55 2.44 -2.47
N TRP A 75 12.39 2.69 -1.85
CA TRP A 75 11.16 2.96 -2.61
C TRP A 75 11.15 4.38 -3.17
N THR A 76 11.37 4.44 -4.48
CA THR A 76 11.02 5.59 -5.31
C THR A 76 9.86 5.22 -6.21
N ARG A 77 9.12 6.22 -6.70
CA ARG A 77 8.05 6.01 -7.68
C ARG A 77 8.56 5.19 -8.88
N ASN A 78 9.68 5.60 -9.47
CA ASN A 78 10.24 4.93 -10.66
C ASN A 78 10.66 3.49 -10.37
N ALA A 79 11.27 3.21 -9.21
CA ALA A 79 11.67 1.87 -8.83
C ALA A 79 10.46 0.93 -8.69
N LEU A 80 9.37 1.41 -8.08
CA LEU A 80 8.14 0.62 -7.95
C LEU A 80 7.40 0.45 -9.28
N GLU A 81 7.34 1.48 -10.12
CA GLU A 81 6.76 1.35 -11.46
C GLU A 81 7.54 0.33 -12.30
N ALA A 82 8.86 0.30 -12.20
CA ALA A 82 9.68 -0.71 -12.86
C ALA A 82 9.40 -2.12 -12.31
N ALA A 83 9.34 -2.28 -10.98
CA ALA A 83 9.03 -3.56 -10.35
C ALA A 83 7.63 -4.09 -10.70
N LEU A 84 6.65 -3.19 -10.87
CA LEU A 84 5.29 -3.53 -11.29
C LEU A 84 5.16 -3.83 -12.78
N ARG A 85 6.18 -3.53 -13.60
CA ARG A 85 6.21 -3.88 -15.03
C ARG A 85 6.82 -5.25 -15.30
N ASP A 86 7.19 -5.99 -14.25
CA ASP A 86 7.71 -7.35 -14.40
C ASP A 86 6.71 -8.23 -15.19
N PRO A 87 7.17 -8.89 -16.28
CA PRO A 87 6.31 -9.70 -17.13
C PRO A 87 5.96 -11.07 -16.52
N ASN A 88 6.49 -11.43 -15.35
CA ASN A 88 6.26 -12.73 -14.74
C ASN A 88 4.75 -12.94 -14.44
N PRO A 89 4.10 -13.95 -15.06
CA PRO A 89 2.66 -14.19 -14.90
C PRO A 89 2.28 -14.61 -13.48
N TYR A 90 3.19 -15.24 -12.73
CA TYR A 90 2.94 -15.64 -11.34
C TYR A 90 2.84 -14.43 -10.40
N LEU A 91 3.57 -13.35 -10.69
CA LEU A 91 3.42 -12.10 -9.95
C LEU A 91 2.04 -11.46 -10.21
N ARG A 92 1.55 -11.52 -11.45
CA ARG A 92 0.23 -10.98 -11.82
C ARG A 92 -0.94 -11.77 -11.23
N ALA A 93 -0.79 -13.08 -11.13
CA ALA A 93 -1.75 -13.96 -10.47
C ALA A 93 -1.71 -13.83 -8.93
N GLY A 94 -0.56 -13.42 -8.39
CA GLY A 94 -0.32 -13.22 -6.96
C GLY A 94 -1.21 -12.14 -6.31
N ARG A 95 -1.31 -12.21 -4.98
CA ARG A 95 -2.07 -11.24 -4.17
C ARG A 95 -1.23 -10.02 -3.81
N LEU A 96 0.08 -10.18 -3.69
CA LEU A 96 1.04 -9.14 -3.28
C LEU A 96 1.10 -8.01 -4.30
N VAL A 97 1.00 -8.31 -5.61
CA VAL A 97 1.03 -7.27 -6.65
C VAL A 97 -0.09 -6.25 -6.46
N ARG A 98 -1.28 -6.71 -6.05
CA ARG A 98 -2.45 -5.85 -5.80
C ARG A 98 -2.25 -4.93 -4.60
N VAL A 99 -1.48 -5.39 -3.61
CA VAL A 99 -1.10 -4.59 -2.44
C VAL A 99 -0.04 -3.55 -2.80
N VAL A 100 0.89 -3.86 -3.71
CA VAL A 100 1.99 -2.97 -4.10
C VAL A 100 1.57 -1.97 -5.18
N GLU A 101 0.60 -2.33 -6.03
CA GLU A 101 0.13 -1.51 -7.16
C GLU A 101 -0.23 -0.05 -6.82
N PRO A 102 -0.84 0.27 -5.66
CA PRO A 102 -1.16 1.66 -5.31
C PRO A 102 0.06 2.49 -4.85
N LEU A 103 1.19 1.86 -4.52
CA LEU A 103 2.33 2.56 -3.91
C LEU A 103 2.96 3.66 -4.77
N PRO A 104 3.20 3.50 -6.08
CA PRO A 104 3.75 4.59 -6.91
C PRO A 104 2.90 5.86 -6.85
N ARG A 105 1.57 5.69 -6.80
CA ARG A 105 0.63 6.79 -6.70
C ARG A 105 0.71 7.47 -5.32
N ILE A 106 0.80 6.68 -4.25
CA ILE A 106 0.97 7.22 -2.89
C ILE A 106 2.30 7.98 -2.79
N LEU A 107 3.39 7.45 -3.34
CA LEU A 107 4.70 8.12 -3.39
C LEU A 107 4.71 9.41 -4.23
N ALA A 108 3.69 9.67 -5.05
CA ALA A 108 3.56 10.96 -5.72
C ALA A 108 3.16 12.10 -4.77
N VAL A 109 2.60 11.77 -3.60
CA VAL A 109 2.10 12.75 -2.61
C VAL A 109 2.81 12.69 -1.26
N VAL A 110 3.60 11.65 -1.01
CA VAL A 110 4.42 11.50 0.21
C VAL A 110 5.87 11.17 -0.12
N GLY A 111 6.78 11.46 0.81
CA GLY A 111 8.19 11.11 0.68
C GLY A 111 8.48 9.62 0.96
N PRO A 112 9.64 9.11 0.52
CA PRO A 112 10.14 7.82 0.98
C PRO A 112 10.30 7.81 2.50
N GLY A 113 9.76 6.79 3.17
CA GLY A 113 9.76 6.70 4.65
C GLY A 113 8.54 7.33 5.33
N ASP A 114 7.54 7.77 4.58
CA ASP A 114 6.27 8.23 5.15
C ASP A 114 5.54 7.11 5.91
N ARG A 115 4.79 7.48 6.96
CA ARG A 115 4.02 6.53 7.77
C ARG A 115 2.97 5.79 6.96
N SER A 116 2.46 6.40 5.89
CA SER A 116 1.49 5.76 5.00
C SER A 116 2.01 4.50 4.32
N LEU A 117 3.34 4.32 4.25
CA LEU A 117 3.99 3.18 3.61
C LEU A 117 4.17 1.99 4.57
N ARG A 118 4.05 2.22 5.89
CA ARG A 118 4.31 1.21 6.94
C ARG A 118 3.52 -0.08 6.80
N PRO A 119 2.23 -0.09 6.43
CA PRO A 119 1.50 -1.35 6.30
C PRO A 119 2.13 -2.30 5.28
N VAL A 120 2.60 -1.77 4.14
CA VAL A 120 3.25 -2.61 3.12
C VAL A 120 4.66 -3.00 3.56
N GLN A 121 5.40 -2.10 4.23
CA GLN A 121 6.71 -2.43 4.80
C GLN A 121 6.59 -3.60 5.79
N ALA A 122 5.62 -3.53 6.71
CA ALA A 122 5.38 -4.57 7.71
C ALA A 122 4.98 -5.91 7.07
N LEU A 123 4.17 -5.90 6.01
CA LEU A 123 3.87 -7.11 5.25
C LEU A 123 5.14 -7.73 4.65
N LEU A 124 5.96 -6.93 3.98
CA LEU A 124 7.18 -7.41 3.34
C LEU A 124 8.22 -7.91 4.36
N ASP A 125 8.34 -7.23 5.50
CA ASP A 125 9.18 -7.67 6.62
C ASP A 125 8.68 -9.01 7.19
N THR A 126 7.36 -9.18 7.32
CA THR A 126 6.74 -10.44 7.78
C THR A 126 7.11 -11.59 6.84
N LEU A 127 7.07 -11.36 5.53
CA LEU A 127 7.47 -12.33 4.50
C LEU A 127 8.99 -12.63 4.55
N ALA A 128 9.80 -11.65 4.92
CA ALA A 128 11.25 -11.79 5.02
C ALA A 128 11.71 -12.55 6.26
N VAL A 129 11.14 -12.28 7.44
CA VAL A 129 11.53 -12.92 8.71
C VAL A 129 11.31 -14.42 8.70
N ARG A 130 10.19 -14.89 8.13
CA ARG A 130 9.86 -16.32 8.08
C ARG A 130 10.72 -17.08 7.06
N SER A 131 11.26 -16.39 6.06
CA SER A 131 12.25 -16.98 5.13
C SER A 131 13.56 -17.35 5.79
N ALA A 132 13.96 -16.65 6.86
CA ALA A 132 15.23 -16.91 7.56
C ALA A 132 15.16 -18.10 8.54
N ARG A 133 13.96 -18.68 8.74
CA ARG A 133 13.71 -19.78 9.68
C ARG A 133 13.40 -21.12 9.00
N SER A 134 13.31 -21.12 7.67
CA SER A 134 13.09 -22.32 6.83
C SER A 134 14.41 -22.76 6.25
#